data_AF-A0A5B0BFQ3-F1
#
_entry.id   AF-A0A5B0BFQ3-F1
#
_cell.length_a   1.000
_cell.length_b   1.000
_cell.length_c   1.000
_cell.angle_alpha   90.00
_cell.angle_beta   90.00
_cell.angle_gamma   90.00
#
_symmetry.space_group_name_H-M   'P 1'
#
loop_
_entity.id
_entity.type
_entity.pdbx_description
1 polymer ?
#
loop_
_entity_poly.entity_id
_entity_poly.type
_entity_poly.pdbx_seq_one_letter_code
_entity_poly.pdbx_strand_id
1 'polypeptide(L)'
;MRPIPRQTHPPHRLLAALLTALASLAVLLSVTAPAHADTTICEQYGATTIQNRYVVQNNRWGTSATQCISANDSGFRITQADGSVPTNGAPKSYPSLFNGCHYTRCSPGTGLPARIDTVSAAPSSISYGYVGNAVYNASYDIWLDPTPRTDGVNQTEIMIWFNRVGPIQPIGSQVGTASVGGRTWEVWSGSNGGNDVLSFVAPSAIGSWSFDVMDFVDQAVARWLARSDWYLTSVQAGFEPWQGGAGLAVNSFSSTVSTGGTPGGPADPAACTVAYTADVWTGGFTANVTVGNNGTAAVDDWQLGFTQPSGQRITSAWNATVTPDSGAVTARPLAHTRRIAAGGSQSFGFQGTYTGAFAEPAGFTLNGTACAVA
;
A
#
# COMPACT_ATOMS: atom_id res chain seq x y z
N MET A 1 34.01 -81.83 -26.19
CA MET A 1 32.84 -82.12 -25.32
C MET A 1 31.61 -81.42 -25.91
N ARG A 2 30.39 -81.94 -25.69
CA ARG A 2 29.08 -81.24 -25.85
C ARG A 2 28.64 -80.69 -24.46
N PRO A 3 27.62 -79.81 -24.28
CA PRO A 3 26.52 -79.32 -25.16
C PRO A 3 26.73 -77.85 -25.67
N ILE A 4 26.01 -77.20 -26.61
CA ILE A 4 24.57 -77.09 -27.03
C ILE A 4 23.76 -76.11 -26.11
N PRO A 5 22.87 -75.18 -26.58
CA PRO A 5 22.39 -74.83 -27.94
C PRO A 5 22.44 -73.32 -28.37
N ARG A 6 21.90 -73.07 -29.58
CA ARG A 6 21.41 -71.82 -30.23
C ARG A 6 20.49 -70.97 -29.33
N GLN A 7 20.26 -69.66 -29.58
CA GLN A 7 19.33 -69.02 -30.57
C GLN A 7 19.41 -67.46 -30.37
N THR A 8 18.92 -66.47 -31.15
CA THR A 8 18.37 -66.16 -32.52
C THR A 8 18.22 -64.60 -32.59
N HIS A 9 17.94 -63.82 -33.66
CA HIS A 9 17.66 -63.94 -35.11
C HIS A 9 18.10 -62.58 -35.79
N PRO A 10 18.00 -62.37 -37.14
CA PRO A 10 18.65 -61.23 -37.84
C PRO A 10 17.65 -60.08 -38.24
N PRO A 11 17.79 -59.28 -39.32
CA PRO A 11 17.81 -57.81 -39.17
C PRO A 11 16.65 -57.05 -39.84
N HIS A 12 16.18 -55.95 -39.22
CA HIS A 12 15.22 -55.03 -39.83
C HIS A 12 15.86 -53.73 -40.32
N ARG A 13 15.56 -53.38 -41.58
CA ARG A 13 15.99 -52.14 -42.26
C ARG A 13 15.12 -50.97 -41.79
N LEU A 14 15.76 -49.85 -41.45
CA LEU A 14 15.18 -48.49 -41.49
C LEU A 14 16.22 -47.60 -42.17
N LEU A 15 16.06 -47.35 -43.47
CA LEU A 15 15.60 -46.05 -44.00
C LEU A 15 16.29 -44.84 -43.36
N ALA A 16 17.14 -44.17 -44.15
CA ALA A 16 17.69 -42.87 -43.80
C ALA A 16 16.71 -41.74 -44.15
N ALA A 17 16.62 -40.76 -43.27
CA ALA A 17 16.06 -39.44 -43.56
C ALA A 17 16.94 -38.40 -42.86
N LEU A 18 17.81 -37.73 -43.62
CA LEU A 18 18.67 -36.67 -43.08
C LEU A 18 17.86 -35.37 -42.94
N LEU A 19 17.51 -35.01 -41.71
CA LEU A 19 16.93 -33.71 -41.39
C LEU A 19 18.02 -32.79 -40.82
N THR A 20 18.42 -31.79 -41.61
CA THR A 20 19.39 -30.77 -41.21
C THR A 20 18.75 -29.76 -40.27
N ALA A 21 18.86 -29.99 -38.95
CA ALA A 21 18.42 -29.04 -37.94
C ALA A 21 19.40 -27.87 -37.81
N LEU A 22 19.01 -26.67 -38.25
CA LEU A 22 19.68 -25.44 -37.83
C LEU A 22 19.30 -25.16 -36.36
N ALA A 23 20.25 -25.32 -35.45
CA ALA A 23 20.09 -24.92 -34.06
C ALA A 23 20.24 -23.38 -33.95
N SER A 24 19.11 -22.66 -34.01
CA SER A 24 19.08 -21.22 -33.73
C SER A 24 19.37 -20.97 -32.25
N LEU A 25 20.61 -20.60 -31.93
CA LEU A 25 21.05 -20.33 -30.55
C LEU A 25 20.46 -19.01 -30.04
N ALA A 26 19.26 -19.09 -29.47
CA ALA A 26 18.64 -17.95 -28.78
C ALA A 26 19.40 -17.65 -27.48
N VAL A 27 20.32 -16.68 -27.55
CA VAL A 27 21.01 -16.18 -26.36
C VAL A 27 20.00 -15.41 -25.50
N LEU A 28 19.53 -16.03 -24.42
CA LEU A 28 18.85 -15.30 -23.36
C LEU A 28 19.88 -14.38 -22.70
N LEU A 29 19.82 -13.09 -23.05
CA LEU A 29 20.40 -12.03 -22.24
C LEU A 29 19.59 -11.91 -20.95
N SER A 30 19.90 -12.78 -19.98
CA SER A 30 19.45 -12.65 -18.61
C SER A 30 20.04 -11.35 -18.05
N VAL A 31 19.24 -10.29 -18.05
CA VAL A 31 19.59 -9.02 -17.40
C VAL A 31 19.60 -9.26 -15.89
N THR A 32 20.74 -9.73 -15.38
CA THR A 32 20.97 -9.84 -13.95
C THR A 32 20.97 -8.43 -13.38
N ALA A 33 19.93 -8.08 -12.61
CA ALA A 33 19.95 -6.90 -11.78
C ALA A 33 21.22 -6.92 -10.89
N PRO A 34 21.83 -5.76 -10.61
CA PRO A 34 23.00 -5.72 -9.75
C PRO A 34 22.63 -6.27 -8.37
N ALA A 35 23.34 -7.31 -7.92
CA ALA A 35 23.14 -7.85 -6.58
C ALA A 35 23.65 -6.80 -5.57
N HIS A 36 22.72 -6.12 -4.90
CA HIS A 36 23.06 -5.23 -3.80
C HIS A 36 23.51 -6.07 -2.59
N ALA A 37 24.58 -5.65 -1.93
CA ALA A 37 25.07 -6.33 -0.73
C ALA A 37 24.23 -5.93 0.49
N ASP A 38 23.89 -6.90 1.34
CA ASP A 38 23.13 -6.69 2.56
C ASP A 38 23.74 -5.57 3.43
N THR A 39 22.94 -4.55 3.74
CA THR A 39 23.34 -3.43 4.58
C THR A 39 23.18 -3.79 6.05
N THR A 40 24.31 -3.96 6.76
CA THR A 40 24.31 -4.18 8.22
C THR A 40 24.17 -2.85 8.95
N ILE A 41 23.32 -2.81 9.98
CA ILE A 41 23.01 -1.65 10.80
C ILE A 41 23.05 -2.07 12.27
N CYS A 42 23.83 -1.40 13.11
CA CYS A 42 24.00 -1.71 14.54
C CYS A 42 23.76 -0.50 15.46
N GLU A 43 23.72 0.69 14.89
CA GLU A 43 23.44 1.96 15.53
C GLU A 43 22.02 1.95 16.10
N GLN A 44 21.82 2.55 17.28
CA GLN A 44 20.53 2.47 18.01
C GLN A 44 19.33 2.93 17.16
N TYR A 45 19.50 4.01 16.41
CA TYR A 45 18.51 4.56 15.47
C TYR A 45 19.03 4.56 14.02
N GLY A 46 19.93 3.62 13.70
CA GLY A 46 20.40 3.41 12.34
C GLY A 46 19.26 2.95 11.43
N ALA A 47 19.28 3.41 10.18
CA ALA A 47 18.29 3.09 9.17
C ALA A 47 18.88 3.17 7.75
N THR A 48 18.32 2.39 6.83
CA THR A 48 18.61 2.46 5.38
C THR A 48 17.30 2.48 4.59
N THR A 49 17.37 2.59 3.26
CA THR A 49 16.21 2.43 2.36
C THR A 49 16.37 1.20 1.47
N ILE A 50 15.26 0.54 1.17
CA ILE A 50 15.19 -0.60 0.25
C ILE A 50 14.18 -0.30 -0.87
N GLN A 51 14.44 -0.85 -2.06
CA GLN A 51 13.62 -0.65 -3.28
C GLN A 51 13.42 0.82 -3.69
N ASN A 52 14.20 1.75 -3.12
CA ASN A 52 13.94 3.19 -3.14
C ASN A 52 12.46 3.54 -2.79
N ARG A 53 11.89 2.86 -1.79
CA ARG A 53 10.47 3.00 -1.43
C ARG A 53 10.17 2.84 0.07
N TYR A 54 10.84 1.91 0.73
CA TYR A 54 10.65 1.64 2.16
C TYR A 54 11.90 1.98 2.95
N VAL A 55 11.72 2.40 4.20
CA VAL A 55 12.82 2.52 5.18
C VAL A 55 12.90 1.22 5.97
N VAL A 56 14.12 0.78 6.27
CA VAL A 56 14.40 -0.28 7.25
C VAL A 56 15.14 0.36 8.43
N GLN A 57 14.72 0.11 9.66
CA GLN A 57 15.25 0.73 10.88
C GLN A 57 15.59 -0.29 11.97
N ASN A 58 16.71 -0.08 12.67
CA ASN A 58 17.12 -0.88 13.83
C ASN A 58 16.26 -0.57 15.06
N ASN A 59 15.85 0.70 15.21
CA ASN A 59 14.92 1.25 16.21
C ASN A 59 15.02 0.59 17.59
N ARG A 60 16.21 0.67 18.20
CA ARG A 60 16.55 0.03 19.47
C ARG A 60 16.28 0.95 20.66
N TRP A 61 15.05 1.42 20.75
CA TRP A 61 14.62 2.46 21.69
C TRP A 61 14.67 2.02 23.16
N GLY A 62 14.28 0.77 23.46
CA GLY A 62 14.12 0.25 24.82
C GLY A 62 15.35 -0.39 25.46
N THR A 63 16.53 -0.42 24.81
CA THR A 63 17.73 -1.04 25.42
C THR A 63 19.08 -0.47 25.00
N SER A 64 20.02 -0.46 25.95
CA SER A 64 21.45 -0.22 25.73
C SER A 64 22.21 -1.44 25.21
N ALA A 65 21.67 -2.67 25.36
CA ALA A 65 22.27 -3.89 24.84
C ALA A 65 22.38 -3.87 23.30
N THR A 66 23.37 -4.56 22.71
CA THR A 66 23.60 -4.52 21.26
C THR A 66 22.48 -5.18 20.48
N GLN A 67 22.03 -4.52 19.42
CA GLN A 67 21.17 -5.12 18.39
C GLN A 67 21.68 -4.69 17.03
N CYS A 68 21.77 -5.64 16.11
CA CYS A 68 22.09 -5.41 14.71
C CYS A 68 21.04 -6.07 13.82
N ILE A 69 20.74 -5.41 12.71
CA ILE A 69 19.95 -5.96 11.60
C ILE A 69 20.77 -5.94 10.31
N SER A 70 20.39 -6.81 9.39
CA SER A 70 20.96 -6.92 8.04
C SER A 70 19.81 -6.75 7.05
N ALA A 71 19.80 -5.63 6.33
CA ALA A 71 18.75 -5.25 5.39
C ALA A 71 19.14 -5.63 3.95
N ASN A 72 18.18 -6.13 3.17
CA ASN A 72 18.37 -6.55 1.78
C ASN A 72 17.23 -6.03 0.89
N ASP A 73 17.24 -6.37 -0.40
CA ASP A 73 16.30 -5.82 -1.39
C ASP A 73 14.80 -6.04 -1.07
N SER A 74 14.44 -7.00 -0.21
CA SER A 74 13.04 -7.31 0.12
C SER A 74 12.65 -7.11 1.59
N GLY A 75 13.62 -7.01 2.51
CA GLY A 75 13.34 -6.80 3.93
C GLY A 75 14.60 -6.78 4.81
N PHE A 76 14.57 -7.47 5.94
CA PHE A 76 15.70 -7.54 6.86
C PHE A 76 15.71 -8.80 7.74
N ARG A 77 16.87 -9.13 8.29
CA ARG A 77 17.06 -10.13 9.36
C ARG A 77 17.70 -9.49 10.60
N ILE A 78 17.23 -9.82 11.78
CA ILE A 78 17.93 -9.52 13.04
C ILE A 78 19.13 -10.46 13.16
N THR A 79 20.35 -9.91 13.11
CA THR A 79 21.60 -10.69 13.19
C THR A 79 22.15 -10.78 14.61
N GLN A 80 21.90 -9.77 15.44
CA GLN A 80 22.25 -9.73 16.86
C GLN A 80 21.12 -9.03 17.63
N ALA A 81 20.77 -9.53 18.83
CA ALA A 81 19.74 -8.93 19.69
C ALA A 81 19.97 -9.33 21.14
N ASP A 82 20.99 -8.73 21.75
CA ASP A 82 21.49 -9.08 23.08
C ASP A 82 20.52 -8.64 24.19
N GLY A 83 20.74 -9.17 25.38
CA GLY A 83 20.00 -8.79 26.59
C GLY A 83 18.53 -9.19 26.61
N SER A 84 17.88 -8.82 27.71
CA SER A 84 16.47 -9.08 28.01
C SER A 84 15.86 -7.95 28.82
N VAL A 85 14.54 -7.77 28.71
CA VAL A 85 13.73 -6.85 29.52
C VAL A 85 12.49 -7.57 30.07
N PRO A 86 11.86 -7.08 31.16
CA PRO A 86 10.69 -7.74 31.77
C PRO A 86 9.48 -7.81 30.83
N THR A 87 8.83 -8.97 30.74
CA THR A 87 7.74 -9.22 29.77
C THR A 87 6.40 -8.55 30.14
N ASN A 88 6.36 -7.87 31.28
CA ASN A 88 5.27 -7.01 31.75
C ASN A 88 5.57 -5.50 31.58
N GLY A 89 6.60 -5.15 30.82
CA GLY A 89 6.95 -3.78 30.44
C GLY A 89 7.25 -3.67 28.94
N ALA A 90 7.84 -2.56 28.52
CA ALA A 90 8.27 -2.32 27.15
C ALA A 90 9.25 -3.40 26.61
N PRO A 91 9.28 -3.66 25.29
CA PRO A 91 10.30 -4.49 24.65
C PRO A 91 11.66 -3.78 24.59
N LYS A 92 12.67 -4.45 24.06
CA LYS A 92 14.01 -3.87 23.84
C LYS A 92 14.03 -2.83 22.71
N SER A 93 13.12 -2.94 21.76
CA SER A 93 13.25 -2.34 20.43
C SER A 93 12.02 -2.63 19.57
N TYR A 94 11.93 -1.99 18.41
CA TYR A 94 11.04 -2.39 17.31
C TYR A 94 11.78 -2.37 15.96
N PRO A 95 12.78 -3.27 15.74
CA PRO A 95 13.39 -3.46 14.42
C PRO A 95 12.31 -3.79 13.39
N SER A 96 12.23 -2.95 12.37
CA SER A 96 11.06 -2.85 11.49
C SER A 96 11.41 -2.22 10.16
N LEU A 97 10.47 -2.28 9.23
CA LEU A 97 10.47 -1.50 8.00
C LEU A 97 9.13 -0.78 7.81
N PHE A 98 9.12 0.30 7.02
CA PHE A 98 7.92 1.12 6.88
C PHE A 98 7.76 1.86 5.54
N ASN A 99 6.49 2.18 5.26
CA ASN A 99 6.03 3.20 4.33
C ASN A 99 5.46 4.39 5.13
N GLY A 100 5.78 5.62 4.74
CA GLY A 100 5.32 6.84 5.41
C GLY A 100 6.40 7.53 6.23
N CYS A 101 6.02 8.25 7.28
CA CYS A 101 6.93 9.10 8.08
C CYS A 101 6.97 8.71 9.56
N HIS A 102 8.18 8.63 10.12
CA HIS A 102 8.42 8.32 11.53
C HIS A 102 9.62 9.13 12.05
N TYR A 103 9.41 9.96 13.07
CA TYR A 103 10.42 10.87 13.66
C TYR A 103 11.30 11.60 12.63
N THR A 104 10.70 12.50 11.84
CA THR A 104 11.26 13.21 10.67
C THR A 104 11.62 12.35 9.44
N ARG A 105 11.82 11.03 9.61
CA ARG A 105 12.25 10.14 8.53
C ARG A 105 11.06 9.64 7.72
N CYS A 106 10.87 10.21 6.53
CA CYS A 106 9.90 9.73 5.55
C CYS A 106 10.53 8.73 4.56
N SER A 107 9.77 7.73 4.11
CA SER A 107 10.22 6.77 3.10
C SER A 107 10.12 7.36 1.68
N PRO A 108 11.02 7.01 0.74
CA PRO A 108 11.08 7.69 -0.56
C PRO A 108 9.80 7.51 -1.37
N GLY A 109 9.27 8.60 -1.91
CA GLY A 109 8.05 8.58 -2.75
C GLY A 109 6.77 8.19 -2.01
N THR A 110 6.73 8.23 -0.68
CA THR A 110 5.51 7.93 0.07
C THR A 110 4.40 8.96 -0.18
N GLY A 111 3.16 8.48 -0.25
CA GLY A 111 1.94 9.32 -0.26
C GLY A 111 1.42 9.66 1.13
N LEU A 112 2.13 9.30 2.20
CA LEU A 112 1.76 9.60 3.59
C LEU A 112 2.54 10.81 4.13
N PRO A 113 1.95 11.65 5.02
CA PRO A 113 0.63 11.47 5.65
C PRO A 113 -0.56 11.72 4.71
N ALA A 114 -1.54 10.81 4.72
CA ALA A 114 -2.76 10.89 3.91
C ALA A 114 -4.00 10.93 4.81
N ARG A 115 -4.97 11.80 4.50
CA ARG A 115 -6.20 11.95 5.29
C ARG A 115 -7.11 10.73 5.06
N ILE A 116 -7.61 10.12 6.14
CA ILE A 116 -8.27 8.81 6.16
C ILE A 116 -9.47 8.76 5.21
N ASP A 117 -10.34 9.77 5.22
CA ASP A 117 -11.48 9.94 4.31
C ASP A 117 -11.12 10.09 2.82
N THR A 118 -9.83 10.29 2.49
CA THR A 118 -9.34 10.31 1.11
C THR A 118 -8.66 9.01 0.69
N VAL A 119 -8.38 8.06 1.59
CA VAL A 119 -7.77 6.77 1.25
C VAL A 119 -8.86 5.80 0.78
N SER A 120 -8.75 5.34 -0.47
CA SER A 120 -9.69 4.36 -1.06
C SER A 120 -9.24 2.91 -0.87
N ALA A 121 -7.94 2.68 -0.67
CA ALA A 121 -7.33 1.39 -0.33
C ALA A 121 -5.92 1.62 0.23
N ALA A 122 -5.50 0.85 1.22
CA ALA A 122 -4.14 0.84 1.76
C ALA A 122 -3.56 -0.60 1.80
N PRO A 123 -3.43 -1.27 0.64
CA PRO A 123 -3.00 -2.66 0.60
C PRO A 123 -1.55 -2.82 1.07
N SER A 124 -1.35 -3.79 1.95
CA SER A 124 -0.04 -4.22 2.44
C SER A 124 0.10 -5.75 2.38
N SER A 125 1.33 -6.23 2.28
CA SER A 125 1.65 -7.64 2.43
C SER A 125 2.97 -7.85 3.16
N ILE A 126 3.12 -9.01 3.79
CA ILE A 126 4.35 -9.40 4.48
C ILE A 126 4.60 -10.92 4.42
N SER A 127 5.86 -11.30 4.49
CA SER A 127 6.31 -12.64 4.89
C SER A 127 7.32 -12.54 6.02
N TYR A 128 7.12 -13.33 7.08
CA TYR A 128 7.98 -13.39 8.26
C TYR A 128 8.80 -14.69 8.33
N GLY A 129 10.02 -14.61 8.84
CA GLY A 129 10.81 -15.72 9.37
C GLY A 129 10.81 -15.69 10.89
N TYR A 130 10.29 -16.75 11.51
CA TYR A 130 10.15 -16.89 12.97
C TYR A 130 11.23 -17.78 13.59
N VAL A 131 11.49 -17.58 14.90
CA VAL A 131 12.35 -18.45 15.72
C VAL A 131 11.61 -18.95 16.96
N GLY A 132 12.01 -20.11 17.49
CA GLY A 132 11.37 -20.72 18.68
C GLY A 132 12.06 -20.40 20.01
N ASN A 133 13.25 -19.80 19.99
CA ASN A 133 14.16 -19.63 21.13
C ASN A 133 14.29 -18.16 21.58
N ALA A 134 13.18 -17.42 21.57
CA ALA A 134 13.10 -16.00 21.92
C ALA A 134 11.74 -15.67 22.55
N VAL A 135 11.64 -14.50 23.19
CA VAL A 135 10.36 -13.92 23.63
C VAL A 135 10.12 -12.64 22.84
N TYR A 136 9.10 -12.64 21.98
CA TYR A 136 8.85 -11.58 21.01
C TYR A 136 7.42 -11.65 20.45
N ASN A 137 6.95 -10.55 19.86
CA ASN A 137 5.86 -10.58 18.88
C ASN A 137 6.40 -10.31 17.46
N ALA A 138 5.55 -10.57 16.46
CA ALA A 138 5.70 -9.98 15.14
C ALA A 138 4.48 -9.10 14.91
N SER A 139 4.67 -7.79 14.72
CA SER A 139 3.59 -6.80 14.63
C SER A 139 3.67 -5.99 13.34
N TYR A 140 2.51 -5.56 12.86
CA TYR A 140 2.40 -4.25 12.22
C TYR A 140 2.16 -3.21 13.31
N ASP A 141 2.73 -2.02 13.10
CA ASP A 141 2.43 -0.82 13.87
C ASP A 141 2.01 0.27 12.88
N ILE A 142 0.78 0.75 13.00
CA ILE A 142 0.12 1.66 12.05
C ILE A 142 -0.30 2.91 12.81
N TRP A 143 0.17 4.08 12.36
CA TRP A 143 0.11 5.32 13.14
C TRP A 143 -0.87 6.33 12.56
N LEU A 144 -1.73 6.87 13.43
CA LEU A 144 -2.76 7.85 13.10
C LEU A 144 -2.65 9.12 13.96
N ASP A 145 -2.93 10.28 13.38
CA ASP A 145 -2.89 11.59 14.07
C ASP A 145 -3.90 12.59 13.48
N PRO A 146 -4.50 13.52 14.27
CA PRO A 146 -5.37 14.57 13.74
C PRO A 146 -4.66 15.58 12.82
N THR A 147 -3.32 15.58 12.79
CA THR A 147 -2.50 16.43 11.91
C THR A 147 -1.73 15.56 10.91
N PRO A 148 -1.28 16.11 9.76
CA PRO A 148 -0.39 15.38 8.85
C PRO A 148 1.02 15.27 9.46
N ARG A 149 1.15 14.45 10.52
CA ARG A 149 2.35 14.36 11.35
C ARG A 149 3.46 13.61 10.64
N THR A 150 4.65 14.22 10.59
CA THR A 150 5.89 13.60 10.13
C THR A 150 6.93 13.43 11.25
N ASP A 151 6.71 14.05 12.42
CA ASP A 151 7.61 14.02 13.58
C ASP A 151 6.88 14.03 14.93
N GLY A 152 7.54 13.44 15.93
CA GLY A 152 7.00 13.19 17.27
C GLY A 152 6.07 11.98 17.36
N VAL A 153 5.54 11.76 18.56
CA VAL A 153 4.53 10.73 18.84
C VAL A 153 3.22 11.08 18.13
N ASN A 154 2.60 10.10 17.48
CA ASN A 154 1.28 10.22 16.85
C ASN A 154 0.21 9.85 17.90
N GLN A 155 -0.97 10.45 17.87
CA GLN A 155 -1.98 10.26 18.93
C GLN A 155 -2.48 8.82 19.08
N THR A 156 -2.49 8.02 18.02
CA THR A 156 -3.05 6.65 18.06
C THR A 156 -2.22 5.64 17.28
N GLU A 157 -2.07 4.48 17.89
CA GLU A 157 -1.29 3.34 17.43
C GLU A 157 -2.22 2.14 17.23
N ILE A 158 -2.27 1.61 16.01
CA ILE A 158 -2.94 0.35 15.69
C ILE A 158 -1.85 -0.73 15.56
N MET A 159 -1.86 -1.71 16.45
CA MET A 159 -0.96 -2.86 16.35
C MET A 159 -1.69 -4.08 15.78
N ILE A 160 -1.06 -4.83 14.87
CA ILE A 160 -1.59 -6.11 14.37
C ILE A 160 -0.55 -7.20 14.65
N TRP A 161 -0.74 -7.95 15.73
CA TRP A 161 0.18 -8.99 16.18
C TRP A 161 -0.08 -10.29 15.40
N PHE A 162 0.76 -10.54 14.39
CA PHE A 162 0.73 -11.74 13.54
C PHE A 162 1.22 -12.99 14.27
N ASN A 163 2.10 -12.84 15.25
CA ASN A 163 2.63 -13.94 16.07
C ASN A 163 3.04 -13.43 17.47
N ARG A 164 3.01 -14.34 18.45
CA ARG A 164 3.51 -14.13 19.82
C ARG A 164 4.25 -15.40 20.26
N VAL A 165 5.46 -15.24 20.79
CA VAL A 165 6.21 -16.31 21.45
C VAL A 165 6.61 -15.85 22.85
N GLY A 166 6.31 -16.68 23.85
CA GLY A 166 6.56 -16.39 25.26
C GLY A 166 5.47 -15.56 25.97
N PRO A 167 5.65 -15.28 27.27
CA PRO A 167 4.62 -14.71 28.15
C PRO A 167 4.56 -13.17 28.06
N ILE A 168 4.13 -12.67 26.90
CA ILE A 168 3.86 -11.25 26.62
C ILE A 168 2.38 -11.03 26.27
N GLN A 169 1.92 -9.78 26.37
CA GLN A 169 0.57 -9.35 26.00
C GLN A 169 0.61 -7.91 25.46
N PRO A 170 -0.42 -7.47 24.72
CA PRO A 170 -0.52 -6.07 24.31
C PRO A 170 -0.74 -5.12 25.49
N ILE A 171 -0.66 -3.83 25.17
CA ILE A 171 -0.90 -2.71 26.07
C ILE A 171 -2.40 -2.65 26.44
N GLY A 172 -2.69 -2.29 27.70
CA GLY A 172 -4.06 -2.19 28.22
C GLY A 172 -4.69 -3.55 28.54
N SER A 173 -5.94 -3.75 28.12
CA SER A 173 -6.72 -4.95 28.40
C SER A 173 -7.52 -5.44 27.20
N GLN A 174 -7.88 -6.73 27.19
CA GLN A 174 -8.73 -7.30 26.16
C GLN A 174 -10.15 -6.74 26.28
N VAL A 175 -10.62 -6.09 25.22
CA VAL A 175 -11.97 -5.50 25.11
C VAL A 175 -12.94 -6.37 24.30
N GLY A 176 -12.45 -7.44 23.66
CA GLY A 176 -13.28 -8.45 23.01
C GLY A 176 -12.58 -9.19 21.87
N THR A 177 -13.32 -9.42 20.79
CA THR A 177 -12.82 -9.96 19.52
C THR A 177 -13.39 -9.18 18.33
N ALA A 178 -12.76 -9.29 17.17
CA ALA A 178 -13.24 -8.71 15.91
C ALA A 178 -12.94 -9.62 14.71
N SER A 179 -13.71 -9.47 13.64
CA SER A 179 -13.44 -10.07 12.33
C SER A 179 -12.99 -8.97 11.37
N VAL A 180 -11.73 -9.03 10.92
CA VAL A 180 -11.05 -7.97 10.15
C VAL A 180 -10.18 -8.62 9.07
N GLY A 181 -10.26 -8.21 7.81
CA GLY A 181 -9.57 -8.87 6.69
C GLY A 181 -9.95 -10.35 6.49
N GLY A 182 -11.15 -10.77 6.93
CA GLY A 182 -11.56 -12.18 6.93
C GLY A 182 -10.86 -13.06 7.97
N ARG A 183 -10.20 -12.47 8.98
CA ARG A 183 -9.56 -13.16 10.11
C ARG A 183 -10.18 -12.74 11.43
N THR A 184 -10.22 -13.66 12.40
CA THR A 184 -10.62 -13.36 13.79
C THR A 184 -9.42 -12.92 14.61
N TRP A 185 -9.60 -11.89 15.43
CA TRP A 185 -8.59 -11.28 16.30
C TRP A 185 -9.12 -11.15 17.72
N GLU A 186 -8.27 -11.35 18.72
CA GLU A 186 -8.49 -10.74 20.04
C GLU A 186 -8.26 -9.23 19.91
N VAL A 187 -9.14 -8.40 20.48
CA VAL A 187 -8.96 -6.94 20.47
C VAL A 187 -8.60 -6.48 21.86
N TRP A 188 -7.48 -5.76 21.95
CA TRP A 188 -6.94 -5.14 23.16
C TRP A 188 -6.92 -3.62 22.99
N SER A 189 -7.16 -2.87 24.07
CA SER A 189 -7.18 -1.41 24.03
C SER A 189 -6.58 -0.83 25.31
N GLY A 190 -5.83 0.26 25.18
CA GLY A 190 -5.28 1.01 26.30
C GLY A 190 -4.46 2.22 25.85
N SER A 191 -3.54 2.66 26.69
CA SER A 191 -2.55 3.69 26.37
C SER A 191 -1.20 3.32 26.99
N ASN A 192 -0.11 3.70 26.34
CA ASN A 192 1.25 3.60 26.87
C ASN A 192 1.66 4.82 27.72
N GLY A 193 0.77 5.81 27.88
CA GLY A 193 1.03 7.09 28.58
C GLY A 193 1.48 8.23 27.66
N GLY A 194 1.81 7.95 26.40
CA GLY A 194 2.11 8.95 25.36
C GLY A 194 1.08 8.98 24.21
N ASN A 195 0.51 7.82 23.85
CA ASN A 195 -0.53 7.66 22.84
C ASN A 195 -1.55 6.59 23.22
N ASP A 196 -2.70 6.58 22.54
CA ASP A 196 -3.66 5.48 22.61
C ASP A 196 -3.19 4.30 21.75
N VAL A 197 -3.56 3.08 22.16
CA VAL A 197 -3.14 1.82 21.53
C VAL A 197 -4.34 0.90 21.35
N LEU A 198 -4.55 0.42 20.12
CA LEU A 198 -5.55 -0.58 19.74
C LEU A 198 -4.85 -1.77 19.08
N SER A 199 -4.81 -2.93 19.74
CA SER A 199 -4.07 -4.10 19.27
C SER A 199 -4.98 -5.25 18.85
N PHE A 200 -4.67 -5.85 17.71
CA PHE A 200 -5.36 -7.02 17.15
C PHE A 200 -4.41 -8.22 17.21
N VAL A 201 -4.72 -9.22 18.05
CA VAL A 201 -3.86 -10.39 18.25
C VAL A 201 -4.42 -11.61 17.53
N ALA A 202 -3.59 -12.21 16.66
CA ALA A 202 -3.93 -13.44 15.98
C ALA A 202 -3.98 -14.63 16.97
N PRO A 203 -4.96 -15.55 16.86
CA PRO A 203 -5.05 -16.73 17.72
C PRO A 203 -3.93 -17.77 17.47
N SER A 204 -3.19 -17.64 16.37
CA SER A 204 -2.05 -18.48 15.99
C SER A 204 -1.15 -17.76 14.97
N ALA A 205 0.11 -18.17 14.87
CA ALA A 205 1.13 -17.51 14.03
C ALA A 205 0.75 -17.40 12.53
N ILE A 206 0.80 -16.17 12.00
CA ILE A 206 0.54 -15.84 10.59
C ILE A 206 1.88 -15.61 9.87
N GLY A 207 2.48 -16.64 9.28
CA GLY A 207 3.79 -16.54 8.60
C GLY A 207 3.82 -15.62 7.37
N SER A 208 2.68 -15.38 6.72
CA SER A 208 2.53 -14.40 5.63
C SER A 208 1.06 -14.04 5.40
N TRP A 209 0.79 -12.81 4.99
CA TRP A 209 -0.56 -12.36 4.64
C TRP A 209 -0.50 -11.11 3.73
N SER A 210 -1.59 -10.88 2.99
CA SER A 210 -1.87 -9.64 2.25
C SER A 210 -3.27 -9.18 2.65
N PHE A 211 -3.41 -7.89 2.95
CA PHE A 211 -4.64 -7.29 3.51
C PHE A 211 -4.70 -5.80 3.19
N ASP A 212 -5.85 -5.17 3.43
CA ASP A 212 -5.94 -3.71 3.42
C ASP A 212 -5.79 -3.16 4.84
N VAL A 213 -4.94 -2.15 5.02
CA VAL A 213 -4.76 -1.48 6.32
C VAL A 213 -6.02 -0.70 6.72
N MET A 214 -6.83 -0.24 5.76
CA MET A 214 -8.07 0.49 6.04
C MET A 214 -9.09 -0.32 6.84
N ASP A 215 -9.17 -1.64 6.61
CA ASP A 215 -9.99 -2.56 7.43
C ASP A 215 -9.75 -2.39 8.94
N PHE A 216 -8.52 -2.07 9.34
CA PHE A 216 -8.10 -1.85 10.74
C PHE A 216 -8.19 -0.38 11.18
N VAL A 217 -7.95 0.57 10.27
CA VAL A 217 -8.18 2.01 10.52
C VAL A 217 -9.66 2.26 10.84
N ASP A 218 -10.57 1.64 10.10
CA ASP A 218 -12.01 1.67 10.35
C ASP A 218 -12.38 1.11 11.72
N GLN A 219 -11.63 0.13 12.24
CA GLN A 219 -11.84 -0.36 13.61
C GLN A 219 -11.47 0.68 14.68
N ALA A 220 -10.45 1.53 14.44
CA ALA A 220 -10.10 2.61 15.36
C ALA A 220 -11.11 3.77 15.28
N VAL A 221 -11.54 4.15 14.07
CA VAL A 221 -12.59 5.16 13.86
C VAL A 221 -13.92 4.72 14.50
N ALA A 222 -14.34 3.47 14.30
CA ALA A 222 -15.55 2.91 14.91
C ALA A 222 -15.48 2.77 16.44
N ARG A 223 -14.28 2.91 17.05
CA ARG A 223 -14.05 2.91 18.50
C ARG A 223 -13.74 4.31 19.06
N TRP A 224 -13.85 5.36 18.24
CA TRP A 224 -13.53 6.75 18.59
C TRP A 224 -12.07 7.01 19.00
N LEU A 225 -11.17 6.08 18.67
CA LEU A 225 -9.72 6.25 18.82
C LEU A 225 -9.11 6.99 17.61
N ALA A 226 -9.87 7.16 16.53
CA ALA A 226 -9.53 8.04 15.42
C ALA A 226 -10.80 8.67 14.84
N ARG A 227 -10.65 9.58 13.87
CA ARG A 227 -11.76 10.11 13.06
C ARG A 227 -11.39 10.05 11.58
N SER A 228 -12.39 10.11 10.69
CA SER A 228 -12.13 10.09 9.23
C SER A 228 -11.40 11.32 8.71
N ASP A 229 -11.39 12.45 9.43
CA ASP A 229 -10.62 13.65 9.08
C ASP A 229 -9.16 13.65 9.60
N TRP A 230 -8.75 12.59 10.32
CA TRP A 230 -7.36 12.37 10.74
C TRP A 230 -6.50 11.82 9.59
N TYR A 231 -5.20 11.68 9.83
CA TYR A 231 -4.21 11.21 8.86
C TYR A 231 -3.63 9.86 9.28
N LEU A 232 -3.52 8.95 8.31
CA LEU A 232 -2.58 7.83 8.36
C LEU A 232 -1.18 8.39 8.09
N THR A 233 -0.20 8.12 8.95
CA THR A 233 1.13 8.75 8.88
C THR A 233 2.25 7.76 8.58
N SER A 234 2.16 6.53 9.07
CA SER A 234 3.02 5.42 8.64
C SER A 234 2.35 4.05 8.78
N VAL A 235 2.76 3.12 7.92
CA VAL A 235 2.47 1.68 7.99
C VAL A 235 3.81 0.98 8.17
N GLN A 236 4.05 0.45 9.37
CA GLN A 236 5.28 -0.22 9.76
C GLN A 236 5.03 -1.71 10.02
N ALA A 237 6.06 -2.55 9.83
CA ALA A 237 6.01 -3.96 10.19
C ALA A 237 7.38 -4.49 10.64
N GLY A 238 7.40 -5.34 11.66
CA GLY A 238 8.63 -5.79 12.31
C GLY A 238 8.40 -6.73 13.49
N PHE A 239 9.22 -6.58 14.51
CA PHE A 239 9.19 -7.40 15.73
C PHE A 239 9.46 -6.56 16.97
N GLU A 240 8.71 -6.78 18.04
CA GLU A 240 9.11 -6.34 19.39
C GLU A 240 9.76 -7.52 20.15
N PRO A 241 11.09 -7.57 20.33
CA PRO A 241 11.75 -8.60 21.11
C PRO A 241 11.95 -8.17 22.58
N TRP A 242 11.45 -8.98 23.51
CA TRP A 242 11.77 -8.86 24.95
C TRP A 242 13.03 -9.64 25.33
N GLN A 243 13.25 -10.82 24.72
CA GLN A 243 14.38 -11.71 25.05
C GLN A 243 14.90 -12.40 23.78
N GLY A 244 16.22 -12.37 23.55
CA GLY A 244 16.80 -12.84 22.30
C GLY A 244 16.32 -12.02 21.09
N GLY A 245 16.03 -12.69 19.97
CA GLY A 245 15.49 -12.11 18.74
C GLY A 245 16.34 -12.33 17.49
N ALA A 246 17.62 -12.71 17.64
CA ALA A 246 18.48 -13.03 16.50
C ALA A 246 17.93 -14.21 15.69
N GLY A 247 17.98 -14.10 14.36
CA GLY A 247 17.41 -15.05 13.41
C GLY A 247 16.02 -14.66 12.88
N LEU A 248 15.26 -13.80 13.57
CA LEU A 248 13.99 -13.24 13.09
C LEU A 248 14.19 -12.44 11.80
N ALA A 249 13.24 -12.48 10.87
CA ALA A 249 13.34 -11.75 9.61
C ALA A 249 11.98 -11.30 9.05
N VAL A 250 11.96 -10.13 8.42
CA VAL A 250 10.95 -9.80 7.39
C VAL A 250 11.54 -10.22 6.06
N ASN A 251 11.00 -11.28 5.45
CA ASN A 251 11.51 -11.84 4.19
C ASN A 251 11.10 -10.97 3.00
N SER A 252 9.88 -10.43 3.04
CA SER A 252 9.33 -9.52 2.04
C SER A 252 8.26 -8.63 2.66
N PHE A 253 8.14 -7.40 2.16
CA PHE A 253 7.07 -6.46 2.53
C PHE A 253 6.57 -5.69 1.30
N SER A 254 5.30 -5.29 1.34
CA SER A 254 4.80 -4.20 0.51
C SER A 254 3.82 -3.32 1.28
N SER A 255 3.77 -2.04 0.91
CA SER A 255 2.69 -1.13 1.29
C SER A 255 2.46 -0.14 0.15
N THR A 256 1.19 0.10 -0.16
CA THR A 256 0.72 1.19 -1.02
C THR A 256 -0.43 1.87 -0.30
N VAL A 257 -0.60 3.18 -0.52
CA VAL A 257 -1.77 3.92 -0.06
C VAL A 257 -2.32 4.65 -1.26
N SER A 258 -3.51 4.24 -1.69
CA SER A 258 -4.23 4.81 -2.82
C SER A 258 -5.21 5.85 -2.29
N THR A 259 -5.02 7.11 -2.67
CA THR A 259 -5.98 8.18 -2.36
C THR A 259 -6.92 8.45 -3.54
N GLY A 260 -8.16 8.82 -3.25
CA GLY A 260 -9.21 9.14 -4.23
C GLY A 260 -8.98 10.42 -5.04
N GLY A 261 -7.82 11.06 -4.90
CA GLY A 261 -7.32 12.11 -5.79
C GLY A 261 -7.43 13.54 -5.26
N THR A 262 -6.27 14.13 -4.96
CA THR A 262 -5.96 15.54 -5.28
C THR A 262 -4.55 15.59 -5.88
N PRO A 263 -4.31 16.24 -7.04
CA PRO A 263 -2.99 16.22 -7.69
C PRO A 263 -1.95 17.06 -6.94
N GLY A 264 -0.72 16.55 -6.82
CA GLY A 264 0.36 17.23 -6.07
C GLY A 264 1.79 16.73 -6.33
N GLY A 265 2.03 15.97 -7.40
CA GLY A 265 3.35 15.44 -7.75
C GLY A 265 3.35 14.78 -9.14
N PRO A 266 4.54 14.54 -9.74
CA PRO A 266 4.64 13.91 -11.06
C PRO A 266 4.23 12.43 -10.96
N ALA A 267 3.06 12.11 -11.49
CA ALA A 267 2.46 10.78 -11.41
C ALA A 267 2.94 9.84 -12.52
N ASP A 268 2.75 8.53 -12.30
CA ASP A 268 2.59 7.56 -13.39
C ASP A 268 1.50 8.05 -14.38
N PRO A 269 1.58 7.68 -15.68
CA PRO A 269 0.62 8.12 -16.68
C PRO A 269 -0.79 7.66 -16.31
N ALA A 270 -1.62 8.61 -15.86
CA ALA A 270 -2.97 8.35 -15.38
C ALA A 270 -3.80 7.62 -16.44
N ALA A 271 -4.64 6.67 -16.02
CA ALA A 271 -5.47 5.85 -16.92
C ALA A 271 -6.47 6.68 -17.75
N CYS A 272 -6.72 7.92 -17.36
CA CYS A 272 -7.48 8.92 -18.09
C CYS A 272 -6.86 10.31 -17.97
N THR A 273 -7.17 11.16 -18.94
CA THR A 273 -6.84 12.60 -18.94
C THR A 273 -8.12 13.39 -19.12
N VAL A 274 -8.25 14.54 -18.46
CA VAL A 274 -9.37 15.48 -18.65
C VAL A 274 -8.83 16.85 -19.02
N ALA A 275 -9.23 17.33 -20.21
CA ALA A 275 -9.13 18.73 -20.57
C ALA A 275 -10.43 19.44 -20.19
N TYR A 276 -10.32 20.51 -19.41
CA TYR A 276 -11.42 21.42 -19.07
C TYR A 276 -11.10 22.78 -19.68
N THR A 277 -12.07 23.41 -20.33
CA THR A 277 -11.93 24.77 -20.88
C THR A 277 -13.21 25.55 -20.64
N ALA A 278 -13.11 26.79 -20.14
CA ALA A 278 -14.26 27.63 -19.86
C ALA A 278 -14.20 29.01 -20.52
N ASP A 279 -15.30 29.39 -21.17
CA ASP A 279 -15.59 30.75 -21.61
C ASP A 279 -16.40 31.45 -20.51
N VAL A 280 -15.83 32.49 -19.90
CA VAL A 280 -16.36 33.13 -18.68
C VAL A 280 -16.73 34.59 -18.93
N TRP A 281 -17.90 35.00 -18.42
CA TRP A 281 -18.40 36.38 -18.45
C TRP A 281 -18.99 36.76 -17.09
N THR A 282 -19.33 38.03 -16.87
CA THR A 282 -19.86 38.51 -15.57
C THR A 282 -21.07 37.70 -15.09
N GLY A 283 -20.86 36.85 -14.08
CA GLY A 283 -21.90 36.04 -13.43
C GLY A 283 -22.23 34.70 -14.12
N GLY A 284 -21.58 34.33 -15.22
CA GLY A 284 -21.86 33.08 -15.92
C GLY A 284 -20.70 32.54 -16.77
N PHE A 285 -20.80 31.29 -17.16
CA PHE A 285 -19.80 30.62 -17.99
C PHE A 285 -20.39 29.48 -18.81
N THR A 286 -19.69 29.09 -19.87
CA THR A 286 -19.83 27.78 -20.53
C THR A 286 -18.52 27.01 -20.39
N ALA A 287 -18.60 25.73 -20.09
CA ALA A 287 -17.46 24.83 -20.01
C ALA A 287 -17.59 23.69 -21.03
N ASN A 288 -16.47 23.35 -21.68
CA ASN A 288 -16.31 22.10 -22.42
C ASN A 288 -15.34 21.19 -21.65
N VAL A 289 -15.68 19.90 -21.57
CA VAL A 289 -14.92 18.89 -20.84
C VAL A 289 -14.67 17.73 -21.79
N THR A 290 -13.40 17.39 -22.00
CA THR A 290 -12.98 16.27 -22.85
C THR A 290 -12.26 15.22 -22.01
N VAL A 291 -12.82 14.01 -21.99
CA VAL A 291 -12.31 12.86 -21.25
C VAL A 291 -11.58 11.94 -22.22
N GLY A 292 -10.26 11.86 -22.10
CA GLY A 292 -9.41 10.89 -22.78
C GLY A 292 -9.22 9.62 -21.95
N ASN A 293 -9.25 8.46 -22.60
CA ASN A 293 -8.95 7.16 -22.02
C ASN A 293 -7.56 6.70 -22.47
N ASN A 294 -6.60 6.74 -21.56
CA ASN A 294 -5.21 6.35 -21.82
C ASN A 294 -4.99 4.83 -21.62
N GLY A 295 -6.02 4.12 -21.14
CA GLY A 295 -6.00 2.68 -20.94
C GLY A 295 -6.06 1.87 -22.24
N THR A 296 -5.67 0.59 -22.14
CA THR A 296 -5.63 -0.37 -23.26
C THR A 296 -6.98 -1.03 -23.57
N ALA A 297 -8.00 -0.79 -22.74
CA ALA A 297 -9.37 -1.26 -22.94
C ALA A 297 -10.33 -0.08 -23.14
N ALA A 298 -11.48 -0.32 -23.79
CA ALA A 298 -12.52 0.69 -23.92
C ALA A 298 -13.32 0.83 -22.61
N VAL A 299 -13.80 2.05 -22.33
CA VAL A 299 -14.69 2.36 -21.21
C VAL A 299 -16.10 2.57 -21.75
N ASP A 300 -17.01 1.67 -21.41
CA ASP A 300 -18.46 1.84 -21.60
C ASP A 300 -19.11 2.37 -20.32
N ASP A 301 -20.24 3.06 -20.45
CA ASP A 301 -21.04 3.60 -19.33
C ASP A 301 -20.23 4.44 -18.32
N TRP A 302 -19.36 5.29 -18.84
CA TRP A 302 -18.47 6.12 -18.05
C TRP A 302 -19.21 7.07 -17.09
N GLN A 303 -18.55 7.41 -15.99
CA GLN A 303 -19.02 8.38 -15.01
C GLN A 303 -17.84 9.29 -14.67
N LEU A 304 -17.95 10.59 -14.96
CA LEU A 304 -16.92 11.56 -14.61
C LEU A 304 -17.34 12.33 -13.37
N GLY A 305 -16.71 12.03 -12.24
CA GLY A 305 -16.91 12.73 -10.97
C GLY A 305 -15.95 13.91 -10.82
N PHE A 306 -16.46 15.09 -10.46
CA PHE A 306 -15.66 16.29 -10.18
C PHE A 306 -16.41 17.23 -9.22
N THR A 307 -15.69 18.05 -8.46
CA THR A 307 -16.31 19.00 -7.52
C THR A 307 -16.38 20.39 -8.14
N GLN A 308 -17.59 20.95 -8.26
CA GLN A 308 -17.79 22.36 -8.59
C GLN A 308 -17.30 23.26 -7.44
N PRO A 309 -16.43 24.25 -7.71
CA PRO A 309 -16.02 25.25 -6.73
C PRO A 309 -17.20 25.98 -6.07
N SER A 310 -17.00 26.40 -4.83
CA SER A 310 -18.02 27.06 -4.01
C SER A 310 -18.55 28.33 -4.66
N GLY A 311 -19.87 28.44 -4.79
CA GLY A 311 -20.52 29.58 -5.45
C GLY A 311 -20.76 29.38 -6.95
N GLN A 312 -20.38 28.25 -7.54
CA GLN A 312 -20.72 27.89 -8.92
C GLN A 312 -21.90 26.91 -8.95
N ARG A 313 -22.80 27.07 -9.94
CA ARG A 313 -23.94 26.19 -10.16
C ARG A 313 -24.21 26.00 -11.65
N ILE A 314 -24.40 24.76 -12.06
CA ILE A 314 -24.74 24.35 -13.43
C ILE A 314 -26.23 24.66 -13.72
N THR A 315 -26.53 25.18 -14.90
CA THR A 315 -27.88 25.57 -15.32
C THR A 315 -28.39 24.76 -16.52
N SER A 316 -27.52 24.28 -17.40
CA SER A 316 -27.84 23.35 -18.49
C SER A 316 -26.62 22.52 -18.90
N ALA A 317 -26.82 21.38 -19.55
CA ALA A 317 -25.74 20.51 -20.04
C ALA A 317 -26.12 19.83 -21.38
N TRP A 318 -25.11 19.46 -22.17
CA TRP A 318 -25.26 18.78 -23.46
C TRP A 318 -24.21 17.68 -23.63
N ASN A 319 -24.52 16.66 -24.44
CA ASN A 319 -23.72 15.43 -24.66
C ASN A 319 -23.47 14.54 -23.42
N ALA A 320 -23.84 15.00 -22.22
CA ALA A 320 -23.90 14.23 -20.98
C ALA A 320 -25.09 14.69 -20.13
N THR A 321 -25.61 13.82 -19.25
CA THR A 321 -26.41 14.24 -18.10
C THR A 321 -25.47 14.57 -16.94
N VAL A 322 -25.66 15.73 -16.29
CA VAL A 322 -24.77 16.23 -15.24
C VAL A 322 -25.57 16.54 -13.98
N THR A 323 -25.28 15.83 -12.89
CA THR A 323 -26.06 15.87 -11.63
C THR A 323 -25.20 15.57 -10.40
N PRO A 324 -25.43 16.19 -9.23
CA PRO A 324 -26.24 17.40 -8.99
C PRO A 324 -25.71 18.62 -9.75
N ASP A 325 -26.33 19.78 -9.55
CA ASP A 325 -25.94 21.04 -10.21
C ASP A 325 -24.77 21.79 -9.53
N SER A 326 -24.37 21.37 -8.34
CA SER A 326 -23.38 22.05 -7.49
C SER A 326 -22.78 21.08 -6.47
N GLY A 327 -21.64 21.43 -5.87
CA GLY A 327 -20.90 20.53 -4.97
C GLY A 327 -20.19 19.39 -5.71
N ALA A 328 -20.27 18.16 -5.19
CA ALA A 328 -19.75 16.98 -5.87
C ALA A 328 -20.70 16.56 -7.02
N VAL A 329 -20.25 16.75 -8.26
CA VAL A 329 -21.02 16.55 -9.50
C VAL A 329 -20.56 15.28 -10.21
N THR A 330 -21.49 14.55 -10.81
CA THR A 330 -21.20 13.44 -11.73
C THR A 330 -21.80 13.72 -13.11
N ALA A 331 -20.97 13.67 -14.15
CA ALA A 331 -21.40 13.60 -15.54
C ALA A 331 -21.50 12.14 -16.00
N ARG A 332 -22.54 11.81 -16.77
CA ARG A 332 -22.79 10.48 -17.36
C ARG A 332 -23.17 10.61 -18.84
N PRO A 333 -22.82 9.65 -19.70
CA PRO A 333 -23.05 9.75 -21.13
C PRO A 333 -24.53 9.73 -21.52
N LEU A 334 -24.77 10.27 -22.72
CA LEU A 334 -25.95 9.96 -23.52
C LEU A 334 -25.64 8.76 -24.44
N ALA A 335 -26.67 8.20 -25.09
CA ALA A 335 -26.52 6.96 -25.88
C ALA A 335 -25.41 7.04 -26.95
N HIS A 336 -25.14 8.21 -27.53
CA HIS A 336 -24.09 8.44 -28.53
C HIS A 336 -22.70 8.70 -27.95
N THR A 337 -22.58 9.12 -26.68
CA THR A 337 -21.29 9.33 -25.99
C THR A 337 -20.90 8.17 -25.07
N ARG A 338 -21.70 7.10 -25.02
CA ARG A 338 -21.62 5.97 -24.07
C ARG A 338 -20.26 5.25 -23.97
N ARG A 339 -19.47 5.26 -25.05
CA ARG A 339 -18.20 4.51 -25.15
C ARG A 339 -17.02 5.44 -25.42
N ILE A 340 -15.96 5.30 -24.62
CA ILE A 340 -14.63 5.85 -24.89
C ILE A 340 -13.73 4.69 -25.34
N ALA A 341 -13.19 4.75 -26.55
CA ALA A 341 -12.25 3.72 -27.03
C ALA A 341 -10.92 3.75 -26.24
N ALA A 342 -10.14 2.68 -26.29
CA ALA A 342 -8.75 2.69 -25.83
C ALA A 342 -7.94 3.72 -26.65
N GLY A 343 -7.25 4.65 -25.99
CA GLY A 343 -6.59 5.79 -26.64
C GLY A 343 -7.54 6.82 -27.27
N GLY A 344 -8.86 6.70 -27.03
CA GLY A 344 -9.89 7.60 -27.55
C GLY A 344 -10.38 8.62 -26.53
N SER A 345 -11.29 9.51 -26.93
CA SER A 345 -11.91 10.49 -26.06
C SER A 345 -13.41 10.67 -26.31
N GLN A 346 -14.09 11.30 -25.34
CA GLN A 346 -15.47 11.80 -25.46
C GLN A 346 -15.55 13.20 -24.87
N SER A 347 -16.40 14.06 -25.42
CA SER A 347 -16.55 15.45 -24.99
C SER A 347 -18.00 15.79 -24.65
N PHE A 348 -18.20 16.50 -23.54
CA PHE A 348 -19.47 17.09 -23.15
C PHE A 348 -19.28 18.55 -22.74
N GLY A 349 -20.37 19.29 -22.55
CA GLY A 349 -20.30 20.66 -22.07
C GLY A 349 -21.51 21.06 -21.27
N PHE A 350 -21.38 22.17 -20.54
CA PHE A 350 -22.43 22.69 -19.69
C PHE A 350 -22.32 24.20 -19.52
N GLN A 351 -23.44 24.84 -19.22
CA GLN A 351 -23.52 26.25 -18.83
C GLN A 351 -23.70 26.35 -17.32
N GLY A 352 -23.13 27.38 -16.70
CA GLY A 352 -23.32 27.67 -15.28
C GLY A 352 -23.37 29.16 -14.96
N THR A 353 -23.75 29.44 -13.72
CA THR A 353 -23.67 30.75 -13.06
C THR A 353 -22.67 30.68 -11.91
N TYR A 354 -22.00 31.80 -11.59
CA TYR A 354 -21.10 31.86 -10.44
C TYR A 354 -21.26 33.16 -9.64
N THR A 355 -20.96 33.10 -8.35
CA THR A 355 -20.89 34.25 -7.43
C THR A 355 -19.50 34.37 -6.82
N GLY A 356 -18.90 35.56 -6.83
CA GLY A 356 -17.53 35.78 -6.37
C GLY A 356 -16.53 35.66 -7.53
N ALA A 357 -15.47 34.89 -7.35
CA ALA A 357 -14.52 34.57 -8.42
C ALA A 357 -14.90 33.24 -9.10
N PHE A 358 -14.70 33.15 -10.41
CA PHE A 358 -14.78 31.89 -11.14
C PHE A 358 -13.53 31.03 -10.84
N ALA A 359 -13.69 29.72 -10.78
CA ALA A 359 -12.60 28.75 -10.68
C ALA A 359 -12.95 27.45 -11.42
N GLU A 360 -11.93 26.72 -11.85
CA GLU A 360 -12.09 25.42 -12.51
C GLU A 360 -12.02 24.26 -11.50
N PRO A 361 -12.65 23.10 -11.78
CA PRO A 361 -12.54 21.92 -10.91
C PRO A 361 -11.10 21.40 -10.86
N ALA A 362 -10.51 21.34 -9.67
CA ALA A 362 -9.09 20.97 -9.48
C ALA A 362 -8.80 19.46 -9.57
N GLY A 363 -9.76 18.63 -9.94
CA GLY A 363 -9.60 17.18 -10.02
C GLY A 363 -10.83 16.47 -10.57
N PHE A 364 -10.58 15.35 -11.28
CA PHE A 364 -11.59 14.55 -11.97
C PHE A 364 -11.33 13.06 -11.74
N THR A 365 -12.38 12.26 -11.66
CA THR A 365 -12.31 10.79 -11.62
C THR A 365 -13.18 10.17 -12.70
N LEU A 366 -12.65 9.20 -13.44
CA LEU A 366 -13.37 8.37 -14.40
C LEU A 366 -13.69 7.02 -13.75
N ASN A 367 -14.97 6.71 -13.52
CA ASN A 367 -15.41 5.51 -12.81
C ASN A 367 -14.69 5.32 -11.44
N GLY A 368 -14.40 6.43 -10.75
CA GLY A 368 -13.66 6.45 -9.48
C GLY A 368 -12.12 6.39 -9.60
N THR A 369 -11.56 6.21 -10.80
CA THR A 369 -10.11 6.29 -11.05
C THR A 369 -9.71 7.74 -11.33
N ALA A 370 -8.71 8.28 -10.64
CA ALA A 370 -8.25 9.66 -10.86
C ALA A 370 -7.69 9.87 -12.28
N CYS A 371 -8.04 11.00 -12.90
CA CYS A 371 -7.49 11.43 -14.18
C CYS A 371 -6.45 12.53 -14.00
N ALA A 372 -5.47 12.59 -14.90
CA ALA A 372 -4.62 13.77 -15.06
C ALA A 372 -5.45 14.94 -15.62
N VAL A 373 -5.19 16.17 -15.17
CA VAL A 373 -5.65 17.37 -15.87
C VAL A 373 -4.67 17.67 -17.00
N ALA A 374 -5.18 18.03 -18.18
CA ALA A 374 -4.40 18.34 -19.39
C ALA A 374 -3.85 19.76 -19.42
#